data_AF-A0A354SBB3-F1
#
_entry.id   AF-A0A354SBB3-F1
#
_cell.length_a   1.000
_cell.length_b   1.000
_cell.length_c   1.000
_cell.angle_alpha   90.00
_cell.angle_beta   90.00
_cell.angle_gamma   90.00
#
_symmetry.space_group_name_H-M   'P 1'
#
loop_
_entity.id
_entity.type
_entity.pdbx_description
1 polymer ?
#
loop_
_entity_poly.entity_id
_entity_poly.type
_entity_poly.pdbx_seq_one_letter_code
_entity_poly.pdbx_strand_id
1 'polypeptide(L)'
;MNVRHDNEDGSAILEFLIIGVLVLVPLLYIMLTVLRVESAVMASTQAAREAGRAFMMADSTVEARSAAKLAAQLAMSDQGFEMPESALTITCSQACLSPASTAHVRIDWRVELPWIPTFLIGDDQGYPITVDSELRVDSYRSDASS
;
A
#
# COMPACT_ATOMS: atom_id res chain seq x y z
N MET A 1 3.93 -22.81 64.26
CA MET A 1 4.92 -22.54 63.19
C MET A 1 4.14 -21.96 62.02
N ASN A 2 4.19 -20.64 61.79
CA ASN A 2 3.53 -20.03 60.63
C ASN A 2 4.59 -19.24 59.87
N VAL A 3 4.88 -19.69 58.65
CA VAL A 3 5.82 -19.02 57.73
C VAL A 3 5.02 -17.94 57.01
N ARG A 4 5.29 -16.67 57.32
CA ARG A 4 4.83 -15.54 56.50
C ARG A 4 5.80 -15.43 55.32
N HIS A 5 5.29 -15.58 54.11
CA HIS A 5 6.04 -15.35 52.89
C HIS A 5 6.12 -13.83 52.65
N ASP A 6 7.30 -13.25 52.81
CA ASP A 6 7.63 -11.89 52.34
C ASP A 6 7.78 -11.90 50.81
N ASN A 7 6.68 -12.21 50.09
CA ASN A 7 6.65 -12.24 48.62
C ASN A 7 5.95 -11.02 48.00
N GLU A 8 5.67 -9.99 48.80
CA GLU A 8 4.88 -8.83 48.36
C GLU A 8 5.73 -7.82 47.54
N ASP A 9 7.01 -7.62 47.90
CA ASP A 9 7.90 -6.66 47.20
C ASP A 9 8.32 -7.13 45.79
N GLY A 10 8.51 -8.44 45.60
CA GLY A 10 8.80 -9.02 44.28
C GLY A 10 7.59 -9.02 43.34
N SER A 11 6.38 -9.04 43.91
CA SER A 11 5.13 -8.97 43.15
C SER A 11 4.88 -7.58 42.57
N ALA A 12 5.18 -6.51 43.31
CA ALA A 12 4.89 -5.15 42.85
C ALA A 12 5.70 -4.74 41.60
N ILE A 13 7.00 -5.06 41.57
CA ILE A 13 7.86 -4.77 40.40
C ILE A 13 7.45 -5.63 39.20
N LEU A 14 7.17 -6.91 39.43
CA LEU A 14 6.77 -7.84 38.37
C LEU A 14 5.40 -7.48 37.80
N GLU A 15 4.42 -7.14 38.63
CA GLU A 15 3.09 -6.72 38.22
C GLU A 15 3.15 -5.44 37.38
N PHE A 16 3.95 -4.45 37.81
CA PHE A 16 4.17 -3.24 37.03
C PHE A 16 4.82 -3.55 35.68
N LEU A 17 5.80 -4.45 35.65
CA LEU A 17 6.43 -4.88 34.40
C LEU A 17 5.42 -5.58 33.49
N ILE A 18 4.60 -6.49 34.03
CA ILE A 18 3.57 -7.20 33.27
C ILE A 18 2.58 -6.22 32.65
N ILE A 19 2.06 -5.27 33.44
CA ILE A 19 1.13 -4.25 32.93
C ILE A 19 1.83 -3.36 31.90
N GLY A 20 3.07 -2.94 32.19
CA GLY A 20 3.88 -2.13 31.30
C GLY A 20 4.09 -2.81 29.95
N VAL A 21 4.50 -4.08 29.93
CA VAL A 21 4.67 -4.87 28.70
C VAL A 21 3.32 -5.13 28.02
N LEU A 22 2.29 -5.45 28.78
CA LEU A 22 0.93 -5.69 28.27
C LEU A 22 0.35 -4.46 27.57
N VAL A 23 0.70 -3.25 28.00
CA VAL A 23 0.29 -2.00 27.34
C VAL A 23 1.26 -1.61 26.22
N LEU A 24 2.56 -1.75 26.45
CA LEU A 24 3.60 -1.36 25.50
C LEU A 24 3.55 -2.18 24.21
N VAL A 25 3.36 -3.50 24.31
CA VAL A 25 3.35 -4.39 23.14
C VAL A 25 2.22 -4.04 22.16
N PRO A 26 0.94 -3.90 22.60
CA PRO A 26 -0.13 -3.44 21.72
C PRO A 26 0.11 -2.05 21.13
N LEU A 27 0.66 -1.11 21.90
CA LEU A 27 0.95 0.23 21.40
C LEU A 27 2.00 0.22 20.29
N LEU A 28 3.10 -0.52 20.48
CA LEU A 28 4.14 -0.68 19.47
C LEU A 28 3.59 -1.40 18.23
N TYR A 29 2.74 -2.40 18.42
CA TYR A 29 2.08 -3.10 17.34
C TYR A 29 1.20 -2.16 16.50
N ILE A 30 0.38 -1.31 17.15
CA ILE A 30 -0.45 -0.31 16.47
C ILE A 30 0.45 0.66 15.68
N MET A 31 1.53 1.16 16.29
CA MET A 31 2.46 2.07 15.62
C MET A 31 3.07 1.43 14.36
N LEU A 32 3.53 0.19 14.45
CA LEU A 32 4.12 -0.54 13.31
C LEU A 32 3.09 -0.84 12.22
N THR A 33 1.85 -1.13 12.62
CA THR A 33 0.71 -1.30 11.72
C THR A 33 0.43 0.00 10.94
N VAL A 34 0.36 1.13 11.63
CA VAL A 34 0.12 2.44 11.02
C VAL A 34 1.24 2.78 10.03
N LEU A 35 2.50 2.63 10.44
CA LEU A 35 3.65 2.89 9.57
C LEU A 35 3.61 2.02 8.30
N ARG A 36 3.20 0.74 8.42
CA ARG A 36 3.06 -0.13 7.26
C ARG A 36 1.95 0.33 6.32
N VAL A 37 0.80 0.72 6.86
CA VAL A 37 -0.31 1.25 6.06
C VAL A 37 0.07 2.56 5.37
N GLU A 38 0.75 3.47 6.08
CA GLU A 38 1.24 4.73 5.51
C GLU A 38 2.19 4.47 4.34
N SER A 39 3.14 3.55 4.48
CA SER A 39 4.04 3.17 3.38
C SER A 39 3.28 2.61 2.17
N ALA A 40 2.21 1.82 2.39
CA ALA A 40 1.41 1.23 1.33
C ALA A 40 0.60 2.28 0.55
N VAL A 41 0.06 3.29 1.24
CA VAL A 41 -0.65 4.41 0.62
C VAL A 41 0.31 5.28 -0.20
N MET A 42 1.50 5.57 0.33
CA MET A 42 2.53 6.31 -0.40
C MET A 42 2.98 5.54 -1.65
N ALA A 43 3.23 4.23 -1.52
CA ALA A 43 3.59 3.34 -2.64
C ALA A 43 2.53 3.37 -3.74
N SER A 44 1.26 3.20 -3.37
CA SER A 44 0.14 3.16 -4.32
C SER A 44 -0.01 4.49 -5.06
N THR A 45 0.13 5.62 -4.34
CA THR A 45 0.06 6.96 -4.92
C THR A 45 1.21 7.21 -5.89
N GLN A 46 2.43 6.84 -5.51
CA GLN A 46 3.62 6.95 -6.35
C GLN A 46 3.48 6.08 -7.59
N ALA A 47 3.02 4.83 -7.44
CA ALA A 47 2.78 3.90 -8.53
C ALA A 47 1.75 4.43 -9.54
N ALA A 48 0.62 4.98 -9.09
CA ALA A 48 -0.38 5.57 -9.97
C ALA A 48 0.20 6.74 -10.78
N ARG A 49 1.00 7.59 -10.13
CA ARG A 49 1.64 8.75 -10.76
C ARG A 49 2.69 8.33 -11.81
N GLU A 50 3.51 7.33 -11.50
CA GLU A 50 4.54 6.82 -12.42
C GLU A 50 3.93 6.04 -13.58
N ALA A 51 2.90 5.24 -13.31
CA ALA A 51 2.12 4.56 -14.33
C ALA A 51 1.52 5.56 -15.33
N GLY A 52 0.91 6.63 -14.83
CA GLY A 52 0.35 7.68 -15.68
C GLY A 52 1.39 8.39 -16.54
N ARG A 53 2.57 8.72 -15.98
CA ARG A 53 3.69 9.29 -16.74
C ARG A 53 4.15 8.37 -17.86
N ALA A 54 4.41 7.10 -17.54
CA ALA A 54 4.86 6.11 -18.51
C ALA A 54 3.81 5.84 -19.59
N PHE A 55 2.53 5.85 -19.22
CA PHE A 55 1.41 5.68 -20.15
C PHE A 55 1.36 6.79 -21.22
N MET A 56 1.58 8.05 -20.82
CA MET A 56 1.51 9.20 -21.73
C MET A 56 2.73 9.30 -22.68
N MET A 57 3.87 8.73 -22.32
CA MET A 57 5.09 8.77 -23.13
C MET A 57 5.11 7.75 -24.27
N ALA A 58 4.26 6.73 -24.23
CA ALA A 58 4.26 5.66 -25.21
C ALA A 58 3.52 6.04 -26.51
N ASP A 59 3.97 5.48 -27.62
CA ASP A 59 3.39 5.75 -28.95
C ASP A 59 2.24 4.79 -29.32
N SER A 60 2.11 3.67 -28.62
CA SER A 60 1.03 2.70 -28.82
C SER A 60 0.35 2.30 -27.52
N THR A 61 -0.93 1.90 -27.59
CA THR A 61 -1.70 1.52 -26.39
C THR A 61 -1.18 0.26 -25.71
N VAL A 62 -0.57 -0.66 -26.46
CA VAL A 62 0.02 -1.89 -25.93
C VAL A 62 1.28 -1.56 -25.15
N GLU A 63 2.16 -0.74 -25.75
CA GLU A 63 3.38 -0.25 -25.10
C GLU A 63 3.06 0.59 -23.87
N ALA A 64 2.08 1.50 -23.97
CA ALA A 64 1.61 2.34 -22.87
C ALA A 64 1.20 1.52 -21.64
N ARG A 65 0.43 0.44 -21.84
CA ARG A 65 0.02 -0.46 -20.74
C ARG A 65 1.21 -1.20 -20.13
N SER A 66 2.13 -1.69 -20.96
CA SER A 66 3.32 -2.40 -20.47
C SER A 66 4.26 -1.48 -19.68
N ALA A 67 4.51 -0.27 -20.19
CA ALA A 67 5.35 0.74 -19.56
C ALA A 67 4.72 1.22 -18.24
N ALA A 68 3.40 1.45 -18.22
CA ALA A 68 2.66 1.81 -17.01
C ALA A 68 2.75 0.72 -15.93
N LYS A 69 2.62 -0.56 -16.32
CA LYS A 69 2.74 -1.69 -15.40
C LYS A 69 4.15 -1.78 -14.80
N LEU A 70 5.19 -1.66 -15.62
CA LEU A 70 6.58 -1.70 -15.15
C LEU A 70 6.90 -0.53 -14.21
N ALA A 71 6.45 0.68 -14.55
CA ALA A 71 6.65 1.86 -13.71
C ALA A 71 5.93 1.75 -12.35
N ALA A 72 4.70 1.22 -12.35
CA ALA A 72 3.96 0.95 -11.11
C ALA A 72 4.66 -0.09 -10.23
N GLN A 73 5.15 -1.18 -10.83
CA GLN A 73 5.88 -2.24 -10.11
C GLN A 73 7.14 -1.70 -9.45
N LEU A 74 7.92 -0.89 -10.17
CA LEU A 74 9.14 -0.30 -9.63
C LEU A 74 8.84 0.63 -8.45
N ALA A 75 7.84 1.51 -8.59
CA ALA A 75 7.42 2.42 -7.53
C ALA A 75 6.91 1.69 -6.26
N MET A 76 6.24 0.54 -6.41
CA MET A 76 5.84 -0.28 -5.26
C MET A 76 7.04 -1.00 -4.64
N SER A 77 7.98 -1.47 -5.45
CA SER A 77 9.21 -2.13 -5.00
C SER A 77 10.08 -1.20 -4.15
N ASP A 78 10.14 0.10 -4.48
CA ASP A 78 10.85 1.11 -3.69
C ASP A 78 10.35 1.21 -2.24
N GLN A 79 9.08 0.85 -1.99
CA GLN A 79 8.44 0.87 -0.68
C GLN A 79 8.39 -0.53 -0.03
N GLY A 80 9.09 -1.51 -0.61
CA GLY A 80 9.11 -2.89 -0.11
C GLY A 80 7.79 -3.64 -0.31
N PHE A 81 7.10 -3.37 -1.41
CA PHE A 81 5.89 -4.09 -1.81
C PHE A 81 6.06 -4.72 -3.19
N GLU A 82 5.57 -5.95 -3.33
CA GLU A 82 5.43 -6.61 -4.63
C GLU A 82 4.02 -6.35 -5.15
N MET A 83 3.91 -5.72 -6.32
CA MET A 83 2.61 -5.46 -6.94
C MET A 83 2.06 -6.73 -7.59
N PRO A 84 0.87 -7.21 -7.20
CA PRO A 84 0.21 -8.31 -7.89
C PRO A 84 -0.06 -7.96 -9.35
N GLU A 85 0.00 -8.95 -10.25
CA GLU A 85 -0.27 -8.70 -11.66
C GLU A 85 -1.68 -8.15 -11.93
N SER A 86 -2.65 -8.54 -11.11
CA SER A 86 -4.05 -8.10 -11.18
C SER A 86 -4.32 -6.76 -10.50
N ALA A 87 -3.33 -6.18 -9.81
CA ALA A 87 -3.56 -4.98 -9.02
C ALA A 87 -3.80 -3.73 -9.86
N LEU A 88 -3.16 -3.65 -11.04
CA LEU A 88 -3.28 -2.51 -11.94
C LEU A 88 -4.34 -2.78 -13.00
N THR A 89 -5.40 -1.97 -12.99
CA THR A 89 -6.43 -1.97 -14.05
C THR A 89 -6.44 -0.61 -14.74
N ILE A 90 -6.31 -0.61 -16.06
CA ILE A 90 -6.39 0.60 -16.89
C ILE A 90 -7.60 0.49 -17.80
N THR A 91 -8.59 1.37 -17.60
CA THR A 91 -9.78 1.47 -18.45
C THR A 91 -9.81 2.81 -19.16
N CYS A 92 -10.33 2.84 -20.38
CA CYS A 92 -10.40 4.05 -21.20
C CYS A 92 -11.84 4.24 -21.68
N SER A 93 -12.35 5.46 -21.60
CA SER A 93 -13.70 5.78 -22.08
C SER A 93 -13.81 5.69 -23.62
N GLN A 94 -12.70 5.93 -24.32
CA GLN A 94 -12.55 5.83 -25.77
C GLN A 94 -11.19 5.19 -26.10
N ALA A 95 -10.63 5.39 -27.30
CA ALA A 95 -9.27 4.98 -27.61
C ALA A 95 -8.28 5.68 -26.66
N CYS A 96 -7.49 4.91 -25.90
CA CYS A 96 -6.68 5.42 -24.78
C CYS A 96 -5.63 6.48 -25.14
N LEU A 97 -5.27 6.60 -26.42
CA LEU A 97 -4.31 7.58 -26.92
C LEU A 97 -4.98 8.61 -27.86
N SER A 98 -6.31 8.68 -27.85
CA SER A 98 -7.05 9.71 -28.58
C SER A 98 -7.00 11.04 -27.81
N PRO A 99 -6.90 12.19 -28.50
CA PRO A 99 -7.12 13.50 -27.90
C PRO A 99 -8.46 13.54 -27.16
N ALA A 100 -8.47 14.17 -25.97
CA ALA A 100 -9.62 14.31 -25.08
C ALA A 100 -10.22 13.01 -24.49
N SER A 101 -9.50 11.87 -24.57
CA SER A 101 -9.90 10.64 -23.88
C SER A 101 -9.52 10.66 -22.39
N THR A 102 -10.30 9.98 -21.55
CA THR A 102 -9.97 9.81 -20.12
C THR A 102 -9.51 8.38 -19.88
N ALA A 103 -8.33 8.23 -19.29
CA ALA A 103 -7.79 6.94 -18.87
C ALA A 103 -7.91 6.84 -17.35
N HIS A 104 -8.69 5.88 -16.86
CA HIS A 104 -8.80 5.59 -15.43
C HIS A 104 -7.76 4.54 -15.07
N VAL A 105 -6.91 4.86 -14.09
CA VAL A 105 -5.89 3.97 -13.57
C VAL A 105 -6.28 3.59 -12.15
N ARG A 106 -6.67 2.34 -11.95
CA ARG A 106 -7.03 1.80 -10.64
C ARG A 106 -5.95 0.85 -10.15
N ILE A 107 -5.54 1.04 -8.90
CA ILE A 107 -4.63 0.13 -8.19
C ILE A 107 -5.41 -0.47 -7.01
N ASP A 108 -5.64 -1.78 -7.04
CA ASP A 108 -6.37 -2.52 -6.02
C ASP A 108 -5.55 -3.72 -5.53
N TRP A 109 -5.16 -3.74 -4.27
CA TRP A 109 -4.35 -4.81 -3.70
C TRP A 109 -4.51 -4.88 -2.18
N ARG A 110 -3.94 -5.91 -1.56
CA ARG A 110 -3.99 -6.10 -0.10
C ARG A 110 -2.60 -5.89 0.49
N VAL A 111 -2.54 -5.15 1.60
CA VAL A 111 -1.32 -5.03 2.38
C VAL A 111 -1.28 -6.12 3.45
N GLU A 112 -0.18 -6.86 3.48
CA GLU A 112 0.11 -7.80 4.56
C GLU A 112 0.50 -7.03 5.83
N LEU A 113 -0.20 -7.31 6.93
CA LEU A 113 0.05 -6.68 8.22
C LEU A 113 1.09 -7.50 9.00
N PRO A 114 2.10 -6.84 9.59
CA PRO A 114 3.17 -7.53 10.30
C PRO A 114 2.62 -8.24 11.55
N TRP A 115 3.00 -9.51 11.72
CA TRP A 115 2.77 -10.30 12.94
C TRP A 115 1.31 -10.51 13.37
N ILE A 116 0.34 -10.41 12.46
CA ILE A 116 -1.00 -10.90 12.79
C ILE A 116 -0.98 -12.42 12.75
N PRO A 117 -1.25 -13.11 13.87
CA PRO A 117 -1.32 -14.54 13.86
C PRO A 117 -2.55 -15.00 13.06
N THR A 118 -2.34 -15.98 12.19
CA THR A 118 -3.34 -16.48 11.22
C THR A 118 -4.67 -16.92 11.85
N PHE A 119 -4.66 -17.32 13.13
CA PHE A 119 -5.89 -17.70 13.85
C PHE A 119 -6.85 -16.52 14.11
N LEU A 120 -6.39 -15.26 14.06
CA LEU A 120 -7.23 -14.08 14.27
C LEU A 120 -7.93 -13.57 13.01
N ILE A 121 -7.37 -13.85 11.83
CA ILE A 121 -7.81 -13.28 10.53
C ILE A 121 -8.23 -14.35 9.51
N GLY A 122 -8.02 -15.64 9.79
CA GLY A 122 -8.26 -16.70 8.82
C GLY A 122 -7.24 -16.68 7.68
N ASP A 123 -7.58 -17.32 6.56
CA ASP A 123 -6.70 -17.45 5.39
C ASP A 123 -6.64 -16.17 4.52
N ASP A 124 -7.52 -15.19 4.79
CA ASP A 124 -7.56 -13.90 4.10
C ASP A 124 -6.58 -12.92 4.78
N GLN A 125 -5.29 -13.15 4.55
CA GLN A 125 -4.21 -12.36 5.12
C GLN A 125 -4.10 -11.00 4.41
N GLY A 126 -4.77 -9.98 4.94
CA GLY A 126 -4.42 -8.60 4.60
C GLY A 126 -5.56 -7.60 4.73
N TYR A 127 -5.18 -6.33 4.84
CA TYR A 127 -6.11 -5.21 4.79
C TYR A 127 -6.26 -4.75 3.33
N PRO A 128 -7.48 -4.64 2.78
CA PRO A 128 -7.67 -4.19 1.40
C PRO A 128 -7.32 -2.71 1.25
N ILE A 129 -6.50 -2.39 0.27
CA ILE A 129 -6.17 -1.03 -0.14
C ILE A 129 -6.64 -0.84 -1.59
N THR A 130 -7.63 0.02 -1.76
CA THR A 130 -8.10 0.45 -3.07
C THR A 130 -7.71 1.91 -3.27
N VAL A 131 -6.88 2.19 -4.27
CA VAL A 131 -6.53 3.56 -4.69
C VAL A 131 -7.04 3.78 -6.11
N ASP A 132 -7.94 4.74 -6.25
CA ASP A 132 -8.48 5.17 -7.54
C ASP A 132 -7.78 6.45 -7.99
N SER A 133 -7.23 6.45 -9.20
CA SER A 133 -6.63 7.65 -9.80
C SER A 133 -7.20 7.87 -11.19
N GLU A 134 -7.97 8.95 -11.36
CA GLU A 134 -8.45 9.37 -12.67
C GLU A 134 -7.36 10.21 -13.36
N LEU A 135 -6.81 9.70 -14.46
CA LEU A 135 -5.89 10.47 -15.31
C LEU A 135 -6.66 10.99 -16.54
N ARG A 136 -6.87 12.30 -16.59
CA ARG A 136 -7.31 12.95 -17.84
C ARG A 136 -6.11 13.06 -18.78
N VAL A 137 -6.22 12.49 -19.98
CA VAL A 137 -5.20 12.69 -21.03
C VAL A 137 -5.33 14.14 -21.49
N ASP A 138 -4.34 14.96 -21.16
CA ASP A 138 -4.36 16.38 -21.48
C ASP A 138 -4.33 16.57 -23.01
N SER A 139 -5.18 17.47 -23.50
CA SER A 139 -5.36 17.79 -24.91
C SER A 139 -4.18 18.56 -25.53
N TYR A 140 -3.15 18.94 -24.75
CA TYR A 140 -2.08 19.84 -25.19
C TYR A 140 -0.94 19.20 -26.04
N ARG A 141 -1.10 17.98 -26.57
CA ARG A 141 -0.18 17.39 -27.56
C ARG A 141 -0.37 17.95 -28.99
N SER A 142 -0.87 19.19 -29.15
CA SER A 142 -1.16 19.78 -30.47
C SER A 142 -0.22 20.91 -30.91
N ASP A 143 0.67 21.43 -30.07
CA ASP A 143 1.32 22.73 -30.36
C ASP A 143 2.86 22.67 -30.54
N ALA A 144 3.46 21.49 -30.58
CA ALA A 144 4.93 21.33 -30.73
C ALA A 144 5.35 20.66 -32.05
N SER A 145 4.89 21.18 -33.18
CA SER A 145 5.60 21.06 -34.46
C SER A 145 5.16 22.19 -35.42
N SER A 146 5.82 23.35 -35.30
CA SER A 146 5.94 24.32 -36.40
C SER A 146 7.08 23.90 -37.31
#